data_AF-A0A4D8PL44-F1
#
_entry.id   AF-A0A4D8PL44-F1
#
_cell.length_a   1.000
_cell.length_b   1.000
_cell.length_c   1.000
_cell.angle_alpha   90.00
_cell.angle_beta   90.00
_cell.angle_gamma   90.00
#
_symmetry.space_group_name_H-M   'P 1'
#
loop_
_entity.id
_entity.type
_entity.pdbx_description
1 polymer ?
#
loop_
_entity_poly.entity_id
_entity_poly.type
_entity_poly.pdbx_seq_one_letter_code
_entity_poly.pdbx_strand_id
1 'polypeptide(L)'
;MFRMSLPIAAAMAGGMAFFSVPAAACTSYQYTGTLCIVPFDWCPEGFAMADGQSLPIQEYQPLYAVLGTRYGGDGKTTFNLPDLRGRAVIGAGTGPGLVRTPLGQALGQQTVTLTQDQVPLKSHNHSASFAGTGAQGGTGTIVPFTGTVSVPITNGGNPVSAPTSGTVYLSTTSIDDGGAGTTIKGPYNTNAPSTSTGAKVTGTTSGTINVPFTGFTGGNVSVAAASAAASKSVSTQPPSLALNVCIALKGEWPNHP
;
A
#
# COMPACT_ATOMS: atom_id res chain seq x y z
N MET A 1 -35.16 3.49 -110.13
CA MET A 1 -34.00 2.73 -109.59
C MET A 1 -33.06 3.77 -109.01
N PHE A 2 -32.68 3.86 -107.75
CA PHE A 2 -32.69 2.95 -106.60
C PHE A 2 -32.80 3.81 -105.32
N ARG A 3 -33.49 3.31 -104.29
CA ARG A 3 -33.58 3.90 -102.94
C ARG A 3 -32.25 3.70 -102.20
N MET A 4 -31.84 4.62 -101.31
CA MET A 4 -31.30 4.23 -100.00
C MET A 4 -31.27 5.41 -99.00
N SER A 5 -32.02 5.26 -97.92
CA SER A 5 -32.02 6.03 -96.69
C SER A 5 -31.05 5.42 -95.67
N LEU A 6 -30.30 6.23 -94.90
CA LEU A 6 -29.84 5.85 -93.55
C LEU A 6 -29.38 7.09 -92.73
N PRO A 7 -29.98 7.37 -91.55
CA PRO A 7 -29.48 8.33 -90.56
C PRO A 7 -28.54 7.63 -89.54
N ILE A 8 -28.01 8.37 -88.53
CA ILE A 8 -27.20 7.95 -87.34
C ILE A 8 -25.69 8.24 -87.54
N ALA A 9 -24.93 8.89 -86.66
CA ALA A 9 -25.00 9.05 -85.21
C ALA A 9 -24.46 10.41 -84.72
N ALA A 10 -25.16 11.05 -83.79
CA ALA A 10 -24.57 12.05 -82.91
C ALA A 10 -23.92 11.30 -81.73
N ALA A 11 -22.58 11.32 -81.66
CA ALA A 11 -21.84 10.78 -80.54
C ALA A 11 -21.91 11.77 -79.37
N MET A 12 -22.84 11.53 -78.43
CA MET A 12 -22.86 12.15 -77.11
C MET A 12 -21.63 11.66 -76.33
N ALA A 13 -20.58 12.48 -76.28
CA ALA A 13 -19.50 12.32 -75.32
C ALA A 13 -20.05 12.71 -73.92
N GLY A 14 -20.75 11.77 -73.28
CA GLY A 14 -21.16 11.90 -71.89
C GLY A 14 -19.92 11.90 -71.01
N GLY A 15 -19.51 13.08 -70.57
CA GLY A 15 -18.51 13.22 -69.52
C GLY A 15 -19.01 12.52 -68.26
N MET A 16 -18.36 11.41 -67.91
CA MET A 16 -18.49 10.84 -66.58
C MET A 16 -17.91 11.87 -65.60
N ALA A 17 -18.79 12.71 -65.05
CA ALA A 17 -18.46 13.48 -63.87
C ALA A 17 -18.24 12.47 -62.74
N PHE A 18 -16.97 12.22 -62.43
CA PHE A 18 -16.58 11.58 -61.18
C PHE A 18 -16.96 12.54 -60.05
N PHE A 19 -18.22 12.49 -59.63
CA PHE A 19 -18.60 13.04 -58.34
C PHE A 19 -17.85 12.21 -57.31
N SER A 20 -16.82 12.80 -56.70
CA SER A 20 -16.14 12.22 -55.55
C SER A 20 -17.21 11.95 -54.50
N VAL A 21 -17.61 10.70 -54.35
CA VAL A 21 -18.52 10.31 -53.29
C VAL A 21 -17.67 10.33 -52.01
N PRO A 22 -18.04 11.11 -50.98
CA PRO A 22 -17.26 11.18 -49.77
C PRO A 22 -17.10 9.77 -49.20
N ALA A 23 -15.86 9.41 -48.85
CA ALA A 23 -15.53 8.09 -48.35
C ALA A 23 -16.34 7.77 -47.08
N ALA A 24 -17.24 6.80 -47.19
CA ALA A 24 -18.09 6.36 -46.09
C ALA A 24 -17.29 5.45 -45.13
N ALA A 25 -16.98 5.94 -43.93
CA ALA A 25 -16.22 5.18 -42.94
C ALA A 25 -17.06 4.10 -42.22
N CYS A 26 -18.40 4.19 -42.23
CA CYS A 26 -19.28 3.28 -41.49
C CYS A 26 -20.53 2.81 -42.21
N THR A 27 -21.15 3.64 -43.05
CA THR A 27 -22.33 3.30 -43.86
C THR A 27 -22.42 4.24 -45.06
N SER A 28 -23.03 3.80 -46.16
CA SER A 28 -23.28 4.65 -47.35
C SER A 28 -24.24 5.82 -47.08
N TYR A 29 -25.02 5.74 -46.00
CA TYR A 29 -25.88 6.83 -45.50
C TYR A 29 -25.60 7.02 -44.01
N GLN A 30 -25.01 8.15 -43.66
CA GLN A 30 -24.63 8.46 -42.29
C GLN A 30 -25.37 9.70 -41.79
N TYR A 31 -25.83 9.64 -40.54
CA TYR A 31 -26.36 10.82 -39.87
C TYR A 31 -25.20 11.67 -39.35
N THR A 32 -25.35 12.99 -39.40
CA THR A 32 -24.41 13.92 -38.78
C THR A 32 -24.24 13.58 -37.30
N GLY A 33 -23.00 13.49 -36.81
CA GLY A 33 -22.69 13.14 -35.41
C GLY A 33 -22.59 11.65 -35.10
N THR A 34 -22.72 10.77 -36.12
CA THR A 34 -22.48 9.33 -35.95
C THR A 34 -21.00 9.07 -35.62
N LEU A 35 -20.75 8.12 -34.72
CA LEU A 35 -19.40 7.68 -34.33
C LEU A 35 -19.02 6.38 -35.04
N CYS A 36 -17.75 6.31 -35.42
CA CYS A 36 -17.13 5.24 -36.18
C CYS A 36 -15.85 4.79 -35.51
N ILE A 37 -15.72 3.49 -35.21
CA ILE A 37 -14.48 2.94 -34.69
C ILE A 37 -13.65 2.43 -35.86
N VAL A 38 -12.41 2.91 -35.97
CA VAL A 38 -11.50 2.60 -37.07
C VAL A 38 -10.15 2.10 -36.56
N PRO A 39 -9.50 1.15 -37.26
CA PRO A 39 -8.20 0.61 -36.86
C PRO A 39 -7.00 1.44 -37.35
N PHE A 40 -7.22 2.51 -38.10
CA PHE A 40 -6.19 3.37 -38.70
C PHE A 40 -6.08 4.72 -37.99
N ASP A 41 -4.98 5.45 -38.22
CA ASP A 41 -4.55 6.67 -37.53
C ASP A 41 -5.13 7.99 -38.09
N TRP A 42 -6.06 7.90 -39.03
CA TRP A 42 -6.71 9.04 -39.68
C TRP A 42 -8.24 8.87 -39.73
N CYS A 43 -8.96 9.95 -40.01
CA CYS A 43 -10.39 9.89 -40.28
C CYS A 43 -10.66 10.14 -41.77
N PRO A 44 -11.60 9.39 -42.41
CA PRO A 44 -11.96 9.64 -43.80
C PRO A 44 -12.55 11.03 -44.02
N GLU A 45 -12.62 11.45 -45.28
CA GLU A 45 -13.18 12.76 -45.63
C GLU A 45 -14.62 12.92 -45.09
N GLY A 46 -14.91 14.08 -44.51
CA GLY A 46 -16.19 14.34 -43.85
C GLY A 46 -16.28 13.81 -42.43
N PHE A 47 -15.21 13.22 -41.89
CA PHE A 47 -15.09 12.84 -40.49
C PHE A 47 -13.95 13.58 -39.81
N ALA A 48 -13.96 13.58 -38.49
CA ALA A 48 -12.82 14.00 -37.70
C ALA A 48 -12.67 13.16 -36.43
N MET A 49 -11.48 13.18 -35.82
CA MET A 49 -11.23 12.43 -34.59
C MET A 49 -12.11 12.97 -33.45
N ALA A 50 -12.69 12.07 -32.67
CA ALA A 50 -13.44 12.37 -31.45
C ALA A 50 -12.47 12.61 -30.27
N ASP A 51 -11.62 13.62 -30.42
CA ASP A 51 -10.52 13.97 -29.51
C ASP A 51 -10.77 15.27 -28.72
N GLY A 52 -12.02 15.74 -28.66
CA GLY A 52 -12.37 16.97 -27.92
C GLY A 52 -12.04 18.28 -28.63
N GLN A 53 -11.69 18.25 -29.91
CA GLN A 53 -11.37 19.46 -30.67
C GLN A 53 -12.55 20.45 -30.74
N SER A 54 -12.22 21.75 -30.80
CA SER A 54 -13.19 22.84 -30.93
C SER A 54 -13.42 23.15 -32.40
N LEU A 55 -14.68 23.22 -32.82
CA LEU A 55 -15.09 23.49 -34.20
C LEU A 55 -15.95 24.76 -34.28
N PRO A 56 -15.82 25.53 -35.38
CA PRO A 56 -16.64 26.72 -35.59
C PRO A 56 -18.10 26.33 -35.88
N ILE A 57 -19.03 26.93 -35.14
CA ILE A 57 -20.47 26.71 -35.32
C ILE A 57 -20.90 27.11 -36.73
N GLN A 58 -20.36 28.20 -37.29
CA GLN A 58 -20.71 28.69 -38.63
C GLN A 58 -20.48 27.68 -39.75
N GLU A 59 -19.47 26.81 -39.63
CA GLU A 59 -19.16 25.81 -40.65
C GLU A 59 -19.90 24.48 -40.45
N TYR A 60 -20.18 24.12 -39.18
CA TYR A 60 -20.78 22.84 -38.81
C TYR A 60 -22.13 23.01 -38.09
N GLN A 61 -22.99 23.88 -38.61
CA GLN A 61 -24.33 24.15 -38.06
C GLN A 61 -25.16 22.88 -37.79
N PRO A 62 -25.23 21.88 -38.71
CA PRO A 62 -25.99 20.67 -38.45
C PRO A 62 -25.41 19.85 -37.29
N LEU A 63 -24.08 19.76 -37.19
CA LEU A 63 -23.45 19.03 -36.10
C LEU A 63 -23.66 19.73 -34.75
N TYR A 64 -23.57 21.06 -34.74
CA TYR A 64 -23.87 21.85 -33.55
C TYR A 64 -25.31 21.68 -33.10
N ALA A 65 -26.28 21.64 -34.02
CA ALA A 65 -27.68 21.48 -33.63
C ALA A 65 -27.99 20.09 -33.03
N VAL A 66 -27.18 19.06 -33.34
CA VAL A 66 -27.27 17.73 -32.70
C VAL A 66 -26.54 17.68 -31.36
N LEU A 67 -25.28 18.12 -31.31
CA LEU A 67 -24.43 17.97 -30.12
C LEU A 67 -24.61 19.09 -29.09
N GLY A 68 -24.94 20.30 -29.54
CA GLY A 68 -24.91 21.53 -28.76
C GLY A 68 -23.54 21.78 -28.13
N THR A 69 -23.54 22.31 -26.92
CA THR A 69 -22.33 22.55 -26.10
C THR A 69 -22.04 21.44 -25.08
N ARG A 70 -22.66 20.25 -25.24
CA ARG A 70 -22.57 19.15 -24.25
C ARG A 70 -21.14 18.72 -23.94
N TYR A 71 -20.24 18.86 -24.92
CA TYR A 71 -18.83 18.48 -24.80
C TYR A 71 -17.90 19.70 -24.66
N GLY A 72 -18.45 20.91 -24.48
CA GLY A 72 -17.73 22.17 -24.35
C GLY A 72 -17.95 23.15 -25.50
N GLY A 73 -17.15 24.21 -25.51
CA GLY A 73 -17.30 25.36 -26.41
C GLY A 73 -18.10 26.51 -25.79
N ASP A 74 -18.17 27.65 -26.50
CA ASP A 74 -18.82 28.87 -26.01
C ASP A 74 -20.32 28.95 -26.39
N GLY A 75 -20.80 28.05 -27.26
CA GLY A 75 -22.18 28.02 -27.74
C GLY A 75 -22.59 29.21 -28.61
N LYS A 76 -21.62 30.05 -29.02
CA LYS A 76 -21.83 31.25 -29.84
C LYS A 76 -21.01 31.19 -31.12
N THR A 77 -19.73 30.90 -31.00
CA THR A 77 -18.78 30.81 -32.11
C THR A 77 -18.26 29.39 -32.30
N THR A 78 -18.12 28.63 -31.21
CA THR A 78 -17.56 27.28 -31.22
C THR A 78 -18.32 26.30 -30.34
N PHE A 79 -18.18 25.03 -30.70
CA PHE A 79 -18.61 23.88 -29.90
C PHE A 79 -17.52 22.81 -29.96
N ASN A 80 -17.49 21.92 -28.98
CA ASN A 80 -16.48 20.86 -28.94
C ASN A 80 -17.06 19.51 -29.33
N LEU A 81 -16.22 18.67 -29.94
CA LEU A 81 -16.51 17.26 -30.14
C LEU A 81 -16.38 16.48 -28.83
N PRO A 82 -16.92 15.26 -28.73
CA PRO A 82 -16.59 14.34 -27.64
C PRO A 82 -15.07 14.09 -27.59
N ASP A 83 -14.51 13.93 -26.39
CA ASP A 83 -13.14 13.44 -26.19
C ASP A 83 -13.21 11.99 -25.69
N LEU A 84 -12.88 11.04 -26.58
CA LEU A 84 -12.93 9.60 -26.30
C LEU A 84 -11.55 9.01 -26.02
N ARG A 85 -10.49 9.82 -26.00
CA ARG A 85 -9.14 9.33 -25.73
C ARG A 85 -9.04 8.79 -24.30
N GLY A 86 -8.66 7.52 -24.18
CA GLY A 86 -8.59 6.82 -22.89
C GLY A 86 -9.95 6.56 -22.23
N ARG A 87 -11.06 6.66 -22.99
CA ARG A 87 -12.42 6.48 -22.46
C ARG A 87 -13.19 5.43 -23.24
N ALA A 88 -13.97 4.63 -22.52
CA ALA A 88 -14.96 3.74 -23.11
C ALA A 88 -16.32 4.44 -23.15
N VAL A 89 -17.08 4.21 -24.23
CA VAL A 89 -18.47 4.68 -24.34
C VAL A 89 -19.37 3.81 -23.46
N ILE A 90 -20.26 4.45 -22.71
CA ILE A 90 -21.28 3.78 -21.89
C ILE A 90 -22.67 4.32 -22.22
N GLY A 91 -23.71 3.55 -21.90
CA GLY A 91 -25.09 4.00 -22.06
C GLY A 91 -25.41 5.18 -21.15
N ALA A 92 -25.96 6.25 -21.72
CA ALA A 92 -26.47 7.38 -20.96
C ALA A 92 -27.85 7.05 -20.34
N GLY A 93 -28.13 7.63 -19.17
CA GLY A 93 -29.44 7.57 -18.52
C GLY A 93 -29.40 7.06 -17.08
N THR A 94 -30.54 6.55 -16.65
CA THR A 94 -30.76 5.95 -15.32
C THR A 94 -31.27 4.53 -15.48
N GLY A 95 -30.73 3.60 -14.71
CA GLY A 95 -31.23 2.22 -14.63
C GLY A 95 -31.32 1.76 -13.16
N PRO A 96 -32.13 0.74 -12.83
CA PRO A 96 -32.21 0.19 -11.48
C PRO A 96 -30.84 -0.23 -10.97
N GLY A 97 -30.41 0.30 -9.83
CA GLY A 97 -29.09 0.01 -9.24
C GLY A 97 -27.90 0.68 -9.94
N LEU A 98 -28.13 1.54 -10.95
CA LEU A 98 -27.08 2.26 -11.66
C LEU A 98 -27.03 3.74 -11.25
N VAL A 99 -25.83 4.30 -11.31
CA VAL A 99 -25.62 5.75 -11.13
C VAL A 99 -26.19 6.48 -12.35
N ARG A 100 -26.98 7.54 -12.10
CA ARG A 100 -27.47 8.43 -13.16
C ARG A 100 -26.31 9.02 -13.95
N THR A 101 -26.26 8.73 -15.24
CA THR A 101 -25.21 9.20 -16.16
C THR A 101 -25.82 10.02 -17.31
N PRO A 102 -25.96 11.35 -17.15
CA PRO A 102 -26.31 12.26 -18.24
C PRO A 102 -25.40 12.10 -19.46
N LEU A 103 -25.98 12.28 -20.64
CA LEU A 103 -25.22 12.30 -21.90
C LEU A 103 -24.17 13.43 -21.86
N GLY A 104 -22.93 13.12 -22.24
CA GLY A 104 -21.80 14.05 -22.24
C GLY A 104 -21.04 14.11 -20.91
N GLN A 105 -21.51 13.44 -19.84
CA GLN A 105 -20.77 13.41 -18.58
C GLN A 105 -19.55 12.49 -18.68
N ALA A 106 -18.37 13.06 -18.46
CA ALA A 106 -17.14 12.28 -18.28
C ALA A 106 -17.15 11.58 -16.91
N LEU A 107 -16.96 10.26 -16.93
CA LEU A 107 -16.91 9.42 -15.73
C LEU A 107 -15.64 8.57 -15.69
N GLY A 108 -15.33 8.09 -14.48
CA GLY A 108 -14.17 7.23 -14.23
C GLY A 108 -12.84 7.99 -14.15
N GLN A 109 -11.80 7.24 -13.76
CA GLN A 109 -10.41 7.67 -13.75
C GLN A 109 -9.60 6.55 -14.40
N GLN A 110 -8.56 6.88 -15.16
CA GLN A 110 -7.66 5.88 -15.74
C GLN A 110 -6.72 5.32 -14.67
N THR A 111 -6.34 6.17 -13.70
CA THR A 111 -5.46 5.84 -12.60
C THR A 111 -6.01 6.42 -11.31
N VAL A 112 -5.96 5.63 -10.23
CA VAL A 112 -6.33 6.09 -8.89
C VAL A 112 -5.10 6.09 -7.98
N THR A 113 -4.87 7.20 -7.30
CA THR A 113 -3.93 7.27 -6.18
C THR A 113 -4.74 7.18 -4.90
N LEU A 114 -4.53 6.11 -4.14
CA LEU A 114 -5.29 5.88 -2.92
C LEU A 114 -4.90 6.89 -1.83
N THR A 115 -5.87 7.69 -1.39
CA THR A 115 -5.71 8.56 -0.21
C THR A 115 -5.93 7.76 1.07
N GLN A 116 -5.42 8.25 2.21
CA GLN A 116 -5.60 7.58 3.50
C GLN A 116 -7.09 7.33 3.84
N ASP A 117 -7.99 8.22 3.39
CA ASP A 117 -9.45 8.06 3.57
C ASP A 117 -10.08 7.00 2.65
N GLN A 118 -9.48 6.74 1.48
CA GLN A 118 -9.91 5.69 0.55
C GLN A 118 -9.32 4.31 0.87
N VAL A 119 -8.54 4.25 1.95
CA VAL A 119 -7.88 3.04 2.44
C VAL A 119 -8.41 2.71 3.84
N PRO A 120 -9.70 2.33 3.99
CA PRO A 120 -10.04 1.45 5.10
C PRO A 120 -9.46 0.07 4.74
N LEU A 121 -8.13 -0.09 4.85
CA LEU A 121 -7.54 -1.42 4.91
C LEU A 121 -8.10 -2.04 6.17
N LYS A 122 -9.17 -2.82 6.01
CA LYS A 122 -9.65 -3.74 7.02
C LYS A 122 -8.41 -4.40 7.63
N SER A 123 -8.32 -4.37 8.95
CA SER A 123 -7.15 -4.86 9.67
C SER A 123 -6.74 -6.23 9.12
N HIS A 124 -5.49 -6.34 8.69
CA HIS A 124 -4.87 -7.57 8.23
C HIS A 124 -3.62 -7.83 9.07
N ASN A 125 -3.20 -9.09 9.13
CA ASN A 125 -2.02 -9.49 9.89
C ASN A 125 -0.82 -9.70 8.96
N HIS A 126 0.37 -9.45 9.48
CA HIS A 126 1.63 -9.89 8.90
C HIS A 126 2.26 -10.92 9.83
N SER A 127 2.89 -11.94 9.26
CA SER A 127 3.81 -12.78 10.03
C SER A 127 5.09 -12.00 10.30
N ALA A 128 5.44 -11.81 11.56
CA ALA A 128 6.76 -11.33 11.96
C ALA A 128 7.64 -12.54 12.27
N SER A 129 8.81 -12.63 11.61
CA SER A 129 9.86 -13.55 12.02
C SER A 129 10.85 -12.80 12.91
N PHE A 130 11.10 -13.33 14.10
CA PHE A 130 12.05 -12.77 15.04
C PHE A 130 13.37 -13.52 14.90
N ALA A 131 14.40 -12.84 14.40
CA ALA A 131 15.78 -13.30 14.58
C ALA A 131 16.26 -12.76 15.93
N GLY A 132 16.32 -13.61 16.96
CA GLY A 132 16.83 -13.21 18.26
C GLY A 132 18.32 -12.82 18.14
N THR A 133 18.63 -11.54 18.29
CA THR A 133 20.01 -11.07 18.49
C THR A 133 20.30 -11.01 19.99
N GLY A 134 20.36 -12.19 20.62
CA GLY A 134 20.61 -12.36 22.04
C GLY A 134 21.25 -13.72 22.28
N ALA A 135 22.59 -13.70 22.35
CA ALA A 135 23.53 -14.77 22.68
C ALA A 135 23.24 -16.18 22.11
N GLN A 136 23.98 -16.53 21.05
CA GLN A 136 24.39 -17.92 20.85
C GLN A 136 25.03 -18.43 22.15
N GLY A 137 24.43 -19.45 22.78
CA GLY A 137 25.13 -20.36 23.68
C GLY A 137 25.99 -19.76 24.80
N GLY A 138 25.54 -18.69 25.47
CA GLY A 138 26.25 -18.10 26.60
C GLY A 138 25.67 -18.56 27.93
N THR A 139 26.48 -19.23 28.76
CA THR A 139 26.20 -19.62 30.15
C THR A 139 25.59 -18.45 30.94
N GLY A 140 24.57 -18.73 31.77
CA GLY A 140 23.73 -17.72 32.42
C GLY A 140 24.48 -16.61 33.16
N THR A 141 23.79 -15.48 33.38
CA THR A 141 24.37 -14.34 34.12
C THR A 141 24.90 -14.83 35.46
N ILE A 142 26.22 -14.78 35.60
CA ILE A 142 26.92 -15.14 36.82
C ILE A 142 26.68 -14.01 37.81
N VAL A 143 25.76 -14.20 38.76
CA VAL A 143 25.53 -13.23 39.84
C VAL A 143 26.43 -13.61 41.02
N PRO A 144 27.40 -12.76 41.39
CA PRO A 144 28.20 -13.00 42.60
C PRO A 144 27.31 -12.78 43.82
N PHE A 145 27.39 -13.68 44.81
CA PHE A 145 26.79 -13.46 46.11
C PHE A 145 27.85 -13.53 47.21
N THR A 146 27.61 -12.77 48.28
CA THR A 146 28.37 -12.84 49.53
C THR A 146 27.37 -13.00 50.67
N GLY A 147 27.48 -14.10 51.42
CA GLY A 147 26.63 -14.38 52.58
C GLY A 147 27.47 -14.51 53.85
N THR A 148 26.98 -13.95 54.96
CA THR A 148 27.58 -14.17 56.29
C THR A 148 26.87 -15.32 56.99
N VAL A 149 27.61 -16.35 57.39
CA VAL A 149 27.11 -17.42 58.25
C VAL A 149 27.66 -17.19 59.66
N SER A 150 26.79 -17.29 60.66
CA SER A 150 27.19 -17.13 62.05
C SER A 150 26.63 -18.27 62.91
N VAL A 151 27.52 -18.98 63.59
CA VAL A 151 27.18 -20.06 64.52
C VAL A 151 27.33 -19.54 65.94
N PRO A 152 26.25 -19.49 66.74
CA PRO A 152 26.34 -19.07 68.14
C PRO A 152 27.04 -20.14 68.98
N ILE A 153 27.90 -19.72 69.90
CA ILE A 153 28.45 -20.62 70.92
C ILE A 153 27.39 -20.76 72.02
N THR A 154 26.98 -22.00 72.29
CA THR A 154 25.95 -22.29 73.30
C THR A 154 26.47 -23.23 74.38
N ASN A 155 25.89 -23.13 75.58
CA ASN A 155 26.05 -24.09 76.67
C ASN A 155 24.66 -24.61 77.04
N GLY A 156 24.40 -25.91 76.86
CA GLY A 156 23.07 -26.50 77.06
C GLY A 156 21.98 -25.90 76.16
N GLY A 157 22.34 -25.44 74.94
CA GLY A 157 21.42 -24.81 73.99
C GLY A 157 21.23 -23.29 74.15
N ASN A 158 21.75 -22.69 75.23
CA ASN A 158 21.65 -21.25 75.45
C ASN A 158 22.92 -20.53 74.98
N PRO A 159 22.83 -19.43 74.21
CA PRO A 159 23.98 -18.63 73.81
C PRO A 159 24.75 -18.08 75.01
N VAL A 160 26.08 -18.19 74.98
CA VAL A 160 26.95 -17.68 76.04
C VAL A 160 27.93 -16.63 75.51
N SER A 161 28.15 -15.56 76.28
CA SER A 161 29.08 -14.46 75.94
C SER A 161 30.49 -14.67 76.51
N ALA A 162 30.65 -15.56 77.51
CA ALA A 162 31.92 -15.89 78.14
C ALA A 162 31.88 -17.32 78.74
N PRO A 163 33.03 -18.00 78.91
CA PRO A 163 33.09 -19.26 79.65
C PRO A 163 32.70 -19.03 81.12
N THR A 164 31.83 -19.87 81.67
CA THR A 164 31.41 -19.77 83.08
C THR A 164 32.42 -20.36 84.06
N SER A 165 33.36 -21.21 83.59
CA SER A 165 34.50 -21.72 84.37
C SER A 165 35.56 -22.34 83.45
N GLY A 166 36.85 -22.18 83.79
CA GLY A 166 38.01 -22.75 83.07
C GLY A 166 38.44 -22.01 81.80
N THR A 167 39.67 -22.28 81.35
CA THR A 167 40.18 -21.83 80.04
C THR A 167 39.59 -22.70 78.94
N VAL A 168 38.54 -22.23 78.28
CA VAL A 168 37.93 -22.93 77.14
C VAL A 168 38.63 -22.47 75.86
N TYR A 169 39.70 -23.15 75.48
CA TYR A 169 40.24 -23.05 74.14
C TYR A 169 39.33 -23.88 73.21
N LEU A 170 38.88 -23.32 72.09
CA LEU A 170 38.44 -24.15 70.96
C LEU A 170 39.71 -24.84 70.43
N SER A 171 40.17 -25.89 71.14
CA SER A 171 41.32 -26.66 70.70
C SER A 171 40.90 -27.39 69.43
N THR A 172 41.51 -26.97 68.32
CA THR A 172 41.43 -27.60 67.00
C THR A 172 40.04 -27.63 66.36
N THR A 173 39.55 -26.47 65.90
CA THR A 173 38.56 -26.46 64.82
C THR A 173 39.27 -26.69 63.48
N SER A 174 39.11 -27.86 62.89
CA SER A 174 39.44 -28.08 61.47
C SER A 174 38.32 -27.50 60.61
N ILE A 175 38.65 -26.62 59.65
CA ILE A 175 37.74 -26.32 58.54
C ILE A 175 38.28 -27.01 57.31
N ASP A 176 37.48 -27.88 56.71
CA ASP A 176 37.70 -28.30 55.34
C ASP A 176 37.00 -27.30 54.41
N ASP A 177 37.68 -26.20 54.08
CA ASP A 177 37.16 -25.15 53.19
C ASP A 177 37.48 -25.39 51.71
N GLY A 178 38.03 -26.57 51.39
CA GLY A 178 38.47 -26.91 50.05
C GLY A 178 39.65 -26.08 49.53
N GLY A 179 40.39 -25.38 50.41
CA GLY A 179 41.52 -24.53 50.04
C GLY A 179 41.13 -23.06 49.77
N ALA A 180 39.93 -22.63 50.16
CA ALA A 180 39.41 -21.29 49.90
C ALA A 180 40.00 -20.18 50.79
N GLY A 181 40.84 -20.52 51.78
CA GLY A 181 41.53 -19.54 52.63
C GLY A 181 40.63 -18.86 53.66
N THR A 182 39.59 -19.55 54.13
CA THR A 182 38.67 -19.01 55.15
C THR A 182 39.36 -18.83 56.50
N THR A 183 39.24 -17.63 57.06
CA THR A 183 39.79 -17.30 58.38
C THR A 183 38.71 -17.42 59.44
N ILE A 184 38.89 -18.30 60.44
CA ILE A 184 38.04 -18.32 61.63
C ILE A 184 38.40 -17.12 62.52
N LYS A 185 37.48 -16.17 62.65
CA LYS A 185 37.48 -15.26 63.79
C LYS A 185 36.79 -15.95 64.96
N GLY A 186 37.59 -16.67 65.74
CA GLY A 186 37.20 -17.19 67.04
C GLY A 186 37.03 -16.05 68.05
N PRO A 187 36.26 -16.23 69.12
CA PRO A 187 35.77 -15.11 69.93
C PRO A 187 36.82 -14.37 70.76
N TYR A 188 38.07 -14.83 70.84
CA TYR A 188 39.10 -14.13 71.62
C TYR A 188 40.45 -14.18 70.91
N ASN A 189 40.96 -13.01 70.54
CA ASN A 189 42.38 -12.81 70.25
C ASN A 189 43.08 -11.82 71.22
N THR A 190 42.35 -11.23 72.20
CA THR A 190 42.87 -10.70 73.49
C THR A 190 41.80 -9.99 74.35
N ASN A 191 40.61 -9.68 73.83
CA ASN A 191 39.54 -8.98 74.58
C ASN A 191 38.21 -9.75 74.50
N ALA A 192 37.40 -9.71 75.57
CA ALA A 192 36.08 -10.35 75.58
C ALA A 192 35.08 -9.66 74.66
N PRO A 193 34.23 -10.40 73.91
CA PRO A 193 33.20 -9.80 73.07
C PRO A 193 32.17 -9.08 73.95
N SER A 194 31.62 -7.97 73.43
CA SER A 194 30.67 -7.12 74.16
C SER A 194 29.50 -7.93 74.74
N THR A 195 29.07 -7.58 75.94
CA THR A 195 28.17 -8.35 76.81
C THR A 195 26.76 -8.58 76.26
N SER A 196 26.38 -8.01 75.12
CA SER A 196 25.01 -8.00 74.62
C SER A 196 24.71 -8.96 73.45
N THR A 197 25.67 -9.72 72.89
CA THR A 197 25.37 -10.51 71.66
C THR A 197 25.92 -11.94 71.61
N GLY A 198 26.60 -12.41 72.65
CA GLY A 198 27.13 -13.79 72.70
C GLY A 198 28.35 -14.00 71.80
N ALA A 199 29.20 -14.95 72.16
CA ALA A 199 30.34 -15.34 71.33
C ALA A 199 29.84 -16.10 70.09
N LYS A 200 30.32 -15.73 68.90
CA LYS A 200 29.94 -16.38 67.63
C LYS A 200 31.18 -16.67 66.80
N VAL A 201 31.15 -17.80 66.10
CA VAL A 201 32.07 -18.05 64.99
C VAL A 201 31.41 -17.49 63.74
N THR A 202 32.08 -16.57 63.05
CA THR A 202 31.60 -15.99 61.79
C THR A 202 32.48 -16.43 60.63
N GLY A 203 31.83 -16.72 59.51
CA GLY A 203 32.48 -17.00 58.24
C GLY A 203 31.76 -16.27 57.11
N THR A 204 32.51 -15.89 56.08
CA THR A 204 31.98 -15.39 54.82
C THR A 204 32.05 -16.49 53.79
N THR A 205 30.95 -16.76 53.10
CA THR A 205 30.96 -17.59 51.89
C THR A 205 30.70 -16.71 50.68
N SER A 206 31.44 -16.99 49.60
CA SER A 206 31.27 -16.34 48.31
C SER A 206 31.16 -17.40 47.23
N GLY A 207 30.29 -17.17 46.27
CA GLY A 207 30.13 -18.09 45.14
C GLY A 207 29.34 -17.44 44.03
N THR A 208 29.10 -18.23 43.01
CA THR A 208 28.32 -17.83 41.84
C THR A 208 27.11 -18.73 41.71
N ILE A 209 25.93 -18.15 41.50
CA ILE A 209 24.73 -18.91 41.16
C ILE A 209 24.46 -18.70 39.67
N ASN A 210 24.37 -19.80 38.93
CA ASN A 210 23.90 -19.77 37.56
C ASN A 210 22.36 -19.70 37.58
N VAL A 211 21.81 -18.51 37.38
CA VAL A 211 20.36 -18.35 37.19
C VAL A 211 20.02 -18.67 35.72
N PRO A 212 19.22 -19.71 35.44
CA PRO A 212 18.79 -19.99 34.08
C PRO A 212 17.95 -18.82 33.58
N PHE A 213 18.33 -18.25 32.44
CA PHE A 213 17.59 -17.16 31.80
C PHE A 213 16.14 -17.59 31.53
N THR A 214 15.16 -16.88 32.11
CA THR A 214 13.74 -17.06 31.81
C THR A 214 13.30 -16.03 30.77
N GLY A 215 13.69 -16.28 29.52
CA GLY A 215 13.00 -15.72 28.34
C GLY A 215 13.48 -14.36 27.82
N PHE A 216 13.21 -14.16 26.54
CA PHE A 216 13.39 -12.91 25.82
C PHE A 216 12.49 -11.83 26.43
N THR A 217 13.06 -10.70 26.85
CA THR A 217 12.27 -9.51 27.21
C THR A 217 12.25 -8.57 26.01
N GLY A 218 11.32 -8.84 25.09
CA GLY A 218 10.87 -7.87 24.09
C GLY A 218 11.77 -7.65 22.87
N GLY A 219 11.10 -7.20 21.80
CA GLY A 219 11.67 -6.55 20.63
C GLY A 219 10.60 -5.60 20.08
N ASN A 220 10.97 -4.36 19.77
CA ASN A 220 10.01 -3.40 19.22
C ASN A 220 9.69 -3.77 17.78
N VAL A 221 8.42 -4.03 17.48
CA VAL A 221 7.92 -4.03 16.10
C VAL A 221 7.45 -2.61 15.80
N SER A 222 8.29 -1.79 15.17
CA SER A 222 7.82 -0.55 14.57
C SER A 222 7.20 -0.88 13.21
N VAL A 223 5.91 -1.22 13.18
CA VAL A 223 5.16 -0.99 11.95
C VAL A 223 4.90 0.50 11.92
N ALA A 224 5.72 1.25 11.19
CA ALA A 224 5.38 2.63 10.92
C ALA A 224 3.99 2.62 10.28
N ALA A 225 3.03 3.33 10.87
CA ALA A 225 1.83 3.69 10.13
C ALA A 225 2.29 4.24 8.79
N ALA A 226 1.66 3.84 7.68
CA ALA A 226 1.96 4.42 6.38
C ALA A 226 1.70 5.94 6.48
N SER A 227 2.73 6.69 6.83
CA SER A 227 2.68 8.13 7.10
C SER A 227 2.79 8.94 5.81
N ALA A 228 2.92 8.26 4.68
CA ALA A 228 2.87 8.83 3.36
C ALA A 228 1.62 8.33 2.65
N ALA A 229 0.83 9.27 2.11
CA ALA A 229 -0.18 8.96 1.11
C ALA A 229 0.45 8.11 0.00
N ALA A 230 -0.31 7.18 -0.58
CA ALA A 230 0.21 6.33 -1.64
C ALA A 230 0.87 7.21 -2.72
N SER A 231 2.17 7.01 -2.96
CA SER A 231 2.93 7.79 -3.94
C SER A 231 2.87 7.20 -5.35
N LYS A 232 2.16 6.07 -5.49
CA LYS A 232 2.02 5.31 -6.73
C LYS A 232 0.54 5.17 -7.07
N SER A 233 0.20 5.61 -8.27
CA SER A 233 -1.13 5.41 -8.83
C SER A 233 -1.27 3.98 -9.37
N VAL A 234 -2.43 3.38 -9.17
CA VAL A 234 -2.77 2.07 -9.74
C VAL A 234 -3.71 2.29 -10.93
N SER A 235 -3.48 1.59 -12.03
CA SER A 235 -4.39 1.61 -13.19
C SER A 235 -5.70 0.92 -12.83
N THR A 236 -6.81 1.57 -13.11
CA THR A 236 -8.17 1.03 -12.98
C THR A 236 -8.74 0.58 -14.32
N GLN A 237 -7.95 0.66 -15.39
CA GLN A 237 -8.39 0.33 -16.74
C GLN A 237 -8.39 -1.19 -16.96
N PRO A 238 -9.48 -1.78 -17.47
CA PRO A 238 -9.47 -3.17 -17.90
C PRO A 238 -8.54 -3.35 -19.12
N PRO A 239 -8.07 -4.59 -19.39
CA PRO A 239 -7.39 -4.88 -20.64
C PRO A 239 -8.19 -4.37 -21.83
N SER A 240 -7.57 -3.52 -22.66
CA SER A 240 -8.23 -2.87 -23.79
C SER A 240 -7.26 -2.68 -24.94
N LEU A 241 -7.79 -2.69 -26.17
CA LEU A 241 -7.06 -2.39 -27.39
C LEU A 241 -7.48 -1.00 -27.87
N ALA A 242 -6.51 -0.12 -28.09
CA ALA A 242 -6.78 1.23 -28.58
C ALA A 242 -7.11 1.19 -30.08
N LEU A 243 -8.29 1.71 -30.43
CA LEU A 243 -8.73 2.01 -31.78
C LEU A 243 -9.14 3.49 -31.82
N ASN A 244 -9.10 4.08 -33.00
CA ASN A 244 -9.51 5.47 -33.15
C ASN A 244 -11.01 5.58 -33.34
N VAL A 245 -11.57 6.71 -32.89
CA VAL A 245 -12.99 7.00 -33.05
C VAL A 245 -13.14 8.28 -33.88
N CYS A 246 -13.80 8.15 -35.01
CA CYS A 246 -14.11 9.25 -35.91
C CYS A 246 -15.59 9.63 -35.78
N ILE A 247 -15.89 10.93 -35.82
CA ILE A 247 -17.25 11.47 -35.83
C ILE A 247 -17.57 12.11 -37.18
N ALA A 248 -18.76 11.83 -37.71
CA ALA A 248 -19.23 12.40 -38.97
C ALA A 248 -19.51 13.90 -38.81
N LEU A 249 -18.72 14.73 -39.50
CA LEU A 249 -18.89 16.19 -39.54
C LEU A 249 -20.04 16.62 -40.45
N LYS A 250 -20.31 15.83 -41.48
CA LYS A 250 -21.36 16.05 -42.48
C LYS A 250 -22.11 14.74 -42.73
N GLY A 251 -23.42 14.81 -42.84
CA GLY A 251 -24.29 13.66 -43.07
C GLY A 251 -25.75 14.08 -43.07
N GLU A 252 -26.65 13.13 -43.24
CA GLU A 252 -28.08 13.35 -43.15
C GLU A 252 -28.47 13.89 -41.77
N TRP A 253 -29.50 14.74 -41.72
CA TRP A 253 -30.02 15.23 -40.45
C TRP A 253 -30.76 14.09 -39.73
N PRO A 254 -30.43 13.81 -38.45
CA PRO A 254 -31.19 12.83 -37.67
C PRO A 254 -32.55 13.44 -37.30
N ASN A 255 -33.60 13.02 -38.02
CA ASN A 255 -34.97 13.40 -37.67
C ASN A 255 -35.33 12.79 -36.31
N HIS A 256 -35.67 13.62 -35.33
CA HIS A 256 -36.30 13.15 -34.11
C HIS A 256 -37.77 12.79 -34.43
N PRO A 257 -38.27 11.61 -34.00
CA PRO A 257 -39.70 11.34 -34.06
C PRO A 257 -40.50 12.26 -33.13
#